data_AF-A0A1H0ZWH4-F1
#
_entry.id   AF-A0A1H0ZWH4-F1
#
_cell.length_a   1.000
_cell.length_b   1.000
_cell.length_c   1.000
_cell.angle_alpha   90.00
_cell.angle_beta   90.00
_cell.angle_gamma   90.00
#
_symmetry.space_group_name_H-M   'P 1'
#
loop_
_entity.id
_entity.type
_entity.pdbx_description
1 polymer ?
#
loop_
_entity_poly.entity_id
_entity_poly.type
_entity_poly.pdbx_seq_one_letter_code
_entity_poly.pdbx_strand_id
1 'polypeptide(L)'
;MTREVNLSRVEETLKELDYPATNDEAADEFADVTLLLADGERNLGSLVEKSRRDRFDSVDDLKTALHNVLPREAVGEPYQSEGEG
;
A
#
# COMPACT_ATOMS: atom_id res chain seq x y z
N MET A 1 -6.91 -12.42 -12.57
CA MET A 1 -6.57 -13.48 -11.59
C MET A 1 -5.86 -12.69 -10.54
N THR A 2 -6.54 -12.38 -9.43
CA THR A 2 -6.06 -11.36 -8.50
C THR A 2 -4.71 -11.72 -7.90
N ARG A 3 -3.75 -10.79 -7.95
CA ARG A 3 -2.40 -10.94 -7.42
C ARG A 3 -2.39 -10.56 -5.94
N GLU A 4 -2.14 -11.52 -5.06
CA GLU A 4 -2.07 -11.27 -3.61
C GLU A 4 -0.66 -10.87 -3.19
N VAL A 5 -0.53 -9.76 -2.45
CA VAL A 5 0.75 -9.25 -1.96
C VAL A 5 0.64 -8.86 -0.48
N ASN A 6 1.63 -9.24 0.32
CA ASN A 6 1.69 -8.83 1.72
C ASN A 6 2.15 -7.37 1.84
N LEU A 7 1.65 -6.62 2.82
CA LEU A 7 2.11 -5.25 3.10
C LEU A 7 3.65 -5.14 3.22
N SER A 8 4.32 -6.14 3.79
CA SER A 8 5.78 -6.17 3.90
C SER A 8 6.48 -6.25 2.54
N ARG A 9 5.80 -6.75 1.50
CA ARG A 9 6.30 -6.94 0.14
C ARG A 9 5.69 -5.97 -0.87
N VAL A 10 4.66 -5.20 -0.48
CA VAL A 10 3.96 -4.28 -1.39
C VAL A 10 4.92 -3.31 -2.06
N GLU A 11 5.97 -2.91 -1.36
CA GLU A 11 6.99 -1.99 -1.88
C GLU A 11 7.64 -2.50 -3.17
N GLU A 12 7.87 -3.80 -3.31
CA GLU A 12 8.39 -4.38 -4.55
C GLU A 12 7.39 -4.21 -5.70
N THR A 13 6.10 -4.41 -5.42
CA THR A 13 5.02 -4.22 -6.39
C THR A 13 4.80 -2.77 -6.76
N LEU A 14 4.93 -1.85 -5.80
CA LEU A 14 4.85 -0.42 -6.08
C LEU A 14 6.00 0.04 -6.99
N LYS A 15 7.19 -0.59 -6.89
CA LYS A 15 8.36 -0.31 -7.77
C LYS A 15 8.17 -0.77 -9.21
N GLU A 16 7.22 -1.66 -9.48
CA GLU A 16 6.93 -2.13 -10.83
C GLU A 16 6.16 -1.08 -11.66
N LEU A 17 5.56 -0.08 -11.01
CA LEU A 17 4.86 1.03 -11.66
C LEU A 17 5.84 2.04 -12.28
N ASP A 18 5.49 2.58 -13.44
CA ASP A 18 6.26 3.66 -14.07
C ASP A 18 5.95 4.99 -13.40
N TYR A 19 6.98 5.63 -12.82
CA TYR A 19 6.84 6.93 -12.19
C TYR A 19 7.34 8.04 -13.10
N PRO A 20 6.61 9.17 -13.16
CA PRO A 20 5.49 9.51 -12.27
C PRO A 20 4.11 9.03 -12.76
N ALA A 21 3.29 8.50 -11.84
CA ALA A 21 1.96 7.95 -12.14
C ALA A 21 0.83 8.73 -11.47
N THR A 22 -0.27 8.94 -12.19
CA THR A 22 -1.48 9.55 -11.63
C THR A 22 -2.20 8.59 -10.69
N ASN A 23 -3.07 9.15 -9.85
CA ASN A 23 -3.85 8.34 -8.91
C ASN A 23 -4.75 7.31 -9.59
N ASP A 24 -5.38 7.72 -10.69
CA ASP A 24 -6.23 6.87 -11.52
C ASP A 24 -5.43 5.75 -12.20
N GLU A 25 -4.28 6.07 -12.81
CA GLU A 25 -3.40 5.06 -13.41
C GLU A 25 -2.89 4.05 -12.38
N ALA A 26 -2.41 4.53 -11.24
CA ALA A 26 -1.96 3.65 -10.17
C ALA A 26 -3.13 2.80 -9.62
N ALA A 27 -4.33 3.36 -9.52
CA ALA A 27 -5.51 2.62 -9.08
C ALA A 27 -5.91 1.50 -10.05
N ASP A 28 -5.90 1.78 -11.35
CA ASP A 28 -6.23 0.82 -12.40
C ASP A 28 -5.18 -0.30 -12.47
N GLU A 29 -3.89 0.06 -12.46
CA GLU A 29 -2.77 -0.91 -12.47
C GLU A 29 -2.81 -1.84 -11.25
N PHE A 30 -3.21 -1.32 -10.09
CA PHE A 30 -3.32 -2.10 -8.86
C PHE A 30 -4.74 -2.61 -8.56
N ALA A 31 -5.70 -2.46 -9.48
CA ALA A 31 -7.07 -2.90 -9.28
C ALA A 31 -7.20 -4.43 -9.17
N ASP A 32 -6.29 -5.19 -9.78
CA ASP A 32 -6.22 -6.66 -9.66
C ASP A 32 -5.30 -7.11 -8.50
N VAL A 33 -4.71 -6.17 -7.74
CA VAL A 33 -3.80 -6.48 -6.62
C VAL A 33 -4.53 -6.45 -5.28
N THR A 34 -4.48 -7.56 -4.56
CA THR A 34 -5.01 -7.69 -3.20
C THR A 34 -3.89 -7.57 -2.18
N LEU A 35 -3.98 -6.54 -1.33
CA LEU A 35 -3.08 -6.28 -0.21
C LEU A 35 -3.50 -7.10 1.01
N LEU A 36 -2.63 -8.02 1.43
CA LEU A 36 -2.79 -8.81 2.66
C LEU A 36 -2.23 -8.01 3.85
N LEU A 37 -3.10 -7.74 4.82
CA LEU A 37 -2.88 -6.97 6.04
C LEU A 37 -3.02 -7.88 7.27
N ALA A 38 -2.65 -7.37 8.45
CA ALA A 38 -2.80 -8.12 9.70
C ALA A 38 -4.28 -8.32 10.10
N ASP A 39 -5.13 -7.35 9.77
CA ASP A 39 -6.58 -7.34 10.06
C ASP A 39 -7.42 -8.07 8.99
N GLY A 40 -6.82 -8.40 7.84
CA GLY A 40 -7.54 -9.02 6.72
C GLY A 40 -6.91 -8.65 5.37
N GLU A 41 -7.72 -8.57 4.33
CA GLU A 41 -7.26 -8.25 2.98
C GLU A 41 -8.02 -7.04 2.42
N ARG A 42 -7.34 -6.23 1.60
CA ARG A 42 -7.94 -5.05 0.94
C ARG A 42 -7.39 -4.89 -0.47
N ASN A 43 -8.21 -4.37 -1.37
CA ASN A 43 -7.76 -4.06 -2.72
C ASN A 43 -6.78 -2.86 -2.71
N LEU A 44 -5.63 -3.02 -3.37
CA LEU A 44 -4.59 -1.99 -3.41
C LEU A 44 -5.05 -0.78 -4.22
N GLY A 45 -5.62 -0.99 -5.42
CA GLY A 45 -6.15 0.09 -6.27
C GLY A 45 -7.16 0.98 -5.52
N SER A 46 -8.14 0.38 -4.83
CA SER A 46 -9.11 1.13 -4.03
C SER A 46 -8.48 1.92 -2.87
N LEU A 47 -7.35 1.48 -2.31
CA LEU A 47 -6.64 2.25 -1.28
C LEU A 47 -5.89 3.44 -1.89
N VAL A 48 -5.35 3.26 -3.10
CA VAL A 48 -4.72 4.34 -3.87
C VAL A 48 -5.75 5.43 -4.18
N GLU A 49 -6.94 5.07 -4.69
CA GLU A 49 -8.04 6.02 -4.95
C GLU A 49 -8.44 6.81 -3.68
N LYS A 50 -8.49 6.10 -2.53
CA LYS A 50 -8.83 6.71 -1.24
C LYS A 50 -7.78 7.67 -0.71
N SER A 51 -6.55 7.61 -1.22
CA SER A 51 -5.44 8.44 -0.74
C SER A 51 -5.58 9.93 -1.09
N ARG A 52 -6.52 10.30 -1.97
CA ARG A 52 -6.78 11.69 -2.41
C ARG A 52 -5.53 12.44 -2.87
N ARG A 53 -4.52 11.72 -3.34
CA ARG A 53 -3.33 12.27 -3.98
C ARG A 53 -3.63 12.51 -5.45
N ASP A 54 -3.13 13.58 -6.03
CA ASP A 54 -3.29 13.83 -7.47
C ASP A 54 -2.35 12.95 -8.31
N ARG A 55 -1.10 12.80 -7.85
CA ARG A 55 -0.04 12.02 -8.52
C ARG A 55 0.99 11.54 -7.51
N PHE A 56 1.63 10.42 -7.83
CA PHE A 56 2.77 9.89 -7.10
C PHE A 56 4.04 10.12 -7.90
N ASP A 57 5.02 10.75 -7.26
CA ASP A 57 6.32 11.03 -7.89
C ASP A 57 7.31 9.86 -7.70
N SER A 58 7.06 9.02 -6.71
CA SER A 58 7.92 7.89 -6.36
C SER A 58 7.15 6.85 -5.54
N VAL A 59 7.71 5.65 -5.47
CA VAL A 59 7.24 4.54 -4.63
C VAL A 59 7.01 4.95 -3.18
N ASP A 60 7.93 5.74 -2.62
CA ASP A 60 7.85 6.17 -1.22
C ASP A 60 6.64 7.10 -0.97
N ASP A 61 6.33 7.97 -1.93
CA ASP A 61 5.17 8.86 -1.87
C ASP A 61 3.86 8.06 -1.90
N LEU A 62 3.78 7.07 -2.80
CA LEU A 62 2.66 6.13 -2.89
C LEU A 62 2.50 5.30 -1.62
N LYS A 63 3.60 4.74 -1.11
CA LYS A 63 3.63 3.96 0.11
C LYS A 63 3.17 4.79 1.31
N THR A 64 3.66 6.02 1.44
CA THR A 64 3.26 6.94 2.51
C THR A 64 1.76 7.26 2.43
N ALA A 65 1.25 7.52 1.23
CA ALA A 65 -0.18 7.77 1.03
C ALA A 65 -1.03 6.55 1.43
N LEU A 66 -0.59 5.34 1.05
CA LEU A 66 -1.21 4.09 1.44
C LEU A 66 -1.24 3.92 2.96
N HIS A 67 -0.11 4.12 3.65
CA HIS A 67 -0.04 4.05 5.11
C HIS A 67 -0.90 5.11 5.81
N ASN A 68 -1.17 6.25 5.17
CA ASN A 68 -2.07 7.27 5.70
C ASN A 68 -3.55 6.84 5.65
N VAL A 69 -3.92 6.08 4.62
CA VAL A 69 -5.28 5.52 4.45
C VAL A 69 -5.49 4.27 5.30
N LEU A 70 -4.44 3.48 5.50
CA LEU A 70 -4.51 2.25 6.29
C LEU A 70 -4.69 2.56 7.79
N PRO A 71 -5.63 1.89 8.47
CA PRO A 71 -5.72 2.00 9.92
C PRO A 71 -4.45 1.42 10.56
N ARG A 72 -4.00 2.02 11.66
CA ARG A 72 -2.83 1.58 12.43
C ARG A 72 -2.85 0.08 12.79
N GLU A 73 -4.03 -0.48 13.02
CA GLU A 73 -4.25 -1.89 13.32
C GLU A 73 -3.92 -2.81 12.12
N ALA A 74 -4.12 -2.32 10.88
CA ALA A 74 -3.87 -3.10 9.67
C ALA A 74 -2.38 -3.22 9.31
N VAL A 75 -1.54 -2.31 9.82
CA VAL A 75 -0.09 -2.28 9.56
C VAL A 75 0.64 -3.36 10.36
N GLY A 76 -0.06 -4.03 11.29
CA GLY A 76 0.54 -4.87 12.31
C GLY A 76 1.16 -3.99 13.40
N GLU A 77 0.90 -4.33 14.65
CA GLU A 77 1.46 -3.59 15.78
C GLU A 77 3.00 -3.51 15.61
N PRO A 78 3.62 -2.34 15.85
CA PRO A 78 5.03 -2.31 16.12
C PRO A 78 5.23 -3.07 17.43
N TYR A 79 5.50 -4.38 17.35
CA TYR A 79 6.21 -5.09 18.40
C TYR A 79 7.66 -4.56 18.44
N GLN A 80 7.81 -3.29 18.81
CA GLN A 80 8.96 -2.82 19.56
C GLN A 80 8.57 -2.96 21.03
N SER A 81 8.28 -4.21 21.41
CA SER A 81 8.42 -4.61 22.80
C SER A 81 9.93 -4.77 22.99
N GLU A 82 10.62 -3.65 23.18
CA GLU A 82 11.95 -3.65 23.80
C GLU A 82 11.74 -4.14 25.24
N GLY A 83 11.79 -5.46 25.39
CA GLY A 83 12.14 -6.07 26.64
C GLY A 83 13.64 -5.97 26.81
N GLU A 84 14.11 -4.98 27.55
CA GLU A 84 15.37 -4.96 28.28
C GLU A 84 15.04 -4.25 29.60
N GLY A 85 15.04 -4.89 30.76
CA GLY A 85 16.17 -5.60 31.36
C GLY A 85 16.68 -4.76 32.51
#